data_AF-A0AAF0UQG0-F1
#
_entry.id   AF-A0AAF0UQG0-F1
#
_cell.length_a   1.000
_cell.length_b   1.000
_cell.length_c   1.000
_cell.angle_alpha   90.00
_cell.angle_beta   90.00
_cell.angle_gamma   90.00
#
_symmetry.space_group_name_H-M   'P 1'
#
loop_
_entity.id
_entity.type
_entity.pdbx_description
1 polymer ?
#
loop_
_entity_poly.entity_id
_entity_poly.type
_entity_poly.pdbx_seq_one_letter_code
_entity_poly.pdbx_strand_id
1 'polypeptide(L)' 'MNPPTFNGSKVDENPQGFIEEVFKVIDAMGVSPREKAELAAYHLKDVAQVWHEKWKEERSIRAVPVDWGVFKMAFLDRF' A
#
# COMPACT_ATOMS: atom_id res chain seq x y z
N MET A 1 -14.40 -12.36 6.39
CA MET A 1 -12.94 -12.52 6.30
C MET A 1 -12.30 -11.31 6.95
N ASN A 2 -11.21 -11.50 7.68
CA ASN A 2 -10.40 -10.36 8.11
C ASN A 2 -9.67 -9.83 6.88
N PRO A 3 -9.62 -8.50 6.67
CA PRO A 3 -8.84 -7.96 5.58
C PRO A 3 -7.36 -8.33 5.79
N PRO A 4 -6.62 -8.64 4.71
CA PRO A 4 -5.21 -8.97 4.79
C PRO A 4 -4.44 -7.79 5.38
N THR A 5 -3.40 -8.09 6.16
CA THR A 5 -2.47 -7.10 6.70
C THR A 5 -1.05 -7.46 6.30
N PHE A 6 -0.20 -6.45 6.18
CA PHE A 6 1.20 -6.63 5.82
C PHE A 6 2.11 -5.90 6.82
N ASN A 7 2.92 -6.66 7.56
CA ASN A 7 3.83 -6.16 8.58
C ASN A 7 5.15 -5.67 7.99
N GLY A 8 5.61 -6.26 6.88
CA GLY A 8 6.87 -5.95 6.21
C GLY A 8 8.11 -6.43 6.96
N SER A 9 7.93 -7.37 7.89
CA SER A 9 8.98 -7.89 8.77
C SER A 9 9.02 -9.42 8.85
N LYS A 10 7.99 -10.10 8.33
CA LYS A 10 7.91 -11.57 8.40
C LYS A 10 8.49 -12.18 7.12
N VAL A 11 9.19 -13.30 7.25
CA VAL A 11 9.89 -13.95 6.13
C VAL A 11 8.93 -14.63 5.15
N ASP A 12 7.73 -15.01 5.62
CA ASP A 12 6.68 -15.68 4.84
C ASP A 12 5.69 -14.69 4.20
N GLU A 13 5.87 -13.39 4.38
CA GLU A 13 5.03 -12.38 3.73
C GLU A 13 5.26 -12.34 2.22
N ASN A 14 4.17 -12.27 1.47
CA ASN A 14 4.18 -12.14 0.01
C ASN A 14 3.63 -10.76 -0.39
N PRO A 15 4.49 -9.78 -0.70
CA PRO A 15 4.09 -8.42 -1.08
C PRO A 15 3.15 -8.40 -2.29
N GLN A 16 3.47 -9.21 -3.31
CA GLN A 16 2.66 -9.32 -4.52
C GLN A 16 1.26 -9.87 -4.19
N GLY A 17 1.21 -10.95 -3.40
CA GLY A 17 -0.05 -11.56 -2.95
C GLY A 17 -0.91 -10.59 -2.14
N PHE A 18 -0.30 -9.85 -1.22
CA PHE A 18 -0.99 -8.81 -0.44
C PHE A 18 -1.63 -7.75 -1.34
N ILE A 19 -0.88 -7.20 -2.29
CA ILE A 19 -1.39 -6.17 -3.21
C ILE A 19 -2.55 -6.71 -4.05
N GLU A 20 -2.46 -7.94 -4.53
CA GLU A 20 -3.52 -8.55 -5.35
C GLU A 20 -4.81 -8.80 -4.55
N GLU A 21 -4.69 -9.27 -3.31
CA GLU A 21 -5.86 -9.51 -2.44
C GLU A 21 -6.53 -8.20 -2.04
N VAL A 22 -5.75 -7.21 -1.60
CA VAL A 22 -6.26 -5.89 -1.24
C VAL A 22 -6.90 -5.21 -2.44
N PHE A 23 -6.27 -5.29 -3.62
CA PHE A 23 -6.80 -4.70 -4.84
C PHE A 23 -8.17 -5.26 -5.23
N LYS A 24 -8.37 -6.59 -5.14
CA LYS A 24 -9.67 -7.22 -5.46
C LYS A 24 -10.81 -6.63 -4.63
N VAL A 25 -10.59 -6.41 -3.33
CA VAL A 25 -11.61 -5.86 -2.44
C VAL A 25 -11.85 -4.39 -2.74
N ILE A 26 -10.80 -3.60 -2.82
CA ILE A 26 -10.89 -2.15 -3.02
C ILE A 26 -11.47 -1.82 -4.41
N ASP A 27 -11.08 -2.56 -5.45
CA ASP A 27 -11.57 -2.34 -6.83
C ASP A 27 -13.08 -2.57 -6.92
N ALA A 28 -13.60 -3.58 -6.20
CA ALA A 28 -15.02 -3.85 -6.11
C ALA A 28 -15.82 -2.71 -5.43
N MET A 29 -15.17 -1.86 -4.62
CA MET A 29 -15.82 -0.71 -3.98
C MET A 29 -16.02 0.48 -4.93
N GLY A 30 -15.38 0.49 -6.10
CA GLY A 30 -15.53 1.57 -7.09
C GLY A 30 -14.92 2.91 -6.69
N VAL A 31 -13.93 2.91 -5.78
CA VAL A 31 -13.26 4.13 -5.28
C VAL A 31 -12.21 4.67 -6.26
N SER A 32 -11.85 5.95 -6.12
CA SER A 32 -10.86 6.62 -6.96
C SER A 32 -9.45 6.04 -6.78
N PRO A 33 -8.54 6.14 -7.77
CA PRO A 33 -7.17 5.62 -7.66
C PRO A 33 -6.40 6.10 -6.43
N ARG A 34 -6.67 7.33 -5.96
CA ARG A 34 -6.07 7.86 -4.73
C ARG A 34 -6.62 7.16 -3.49
N GLU A 35 -7.94 7.02 -3.38
CA GLU A 35 -8.58 6.29 -2.28
C GLU A 35 -8.12 4.83 -2.25
N LYS A 36 -7.87 4.21 -3.42
CA LYS A 36 -7.29 2.86 -3.49
C LYS A 36 -5.93 2.77 -2.78
N ALA A 37 -5.05 3.74 -3.02
CA ALA A 37 -3.74 3.81 -2.37
C ALA A 37 -3.86 4.03 -0.86
N GLU A 38 -4.74 4.95 -0.43
CA GLU A 38 -4.96 5.25 0.98
C GLU A 38 -5.54 4.03 1.73
N LEU A 39 -6.49 3.32 1.14
CA LEU A 39 -7.07 2.10 1.69
C LEU A 39 -6.07 0.95 1.77
N ALA A 40 -5.22 0.76 0.76
CA ALA A 40 -4.19 -0.28 0.85
C ALA A 40 -3.12 0.05 1.89
N ALA A 41 -2.74 1.31 2.02
CA ALA A 41 -1.83 1.77 3.07
C ALA A 41 -2.40 1.54 4.48
N TYR A 42 -3.73 1.60 4.66
CA TYR A 42 -4.38 1.32 5.95
C TYR A 42 -4.17 -0.12 6.45
N HIS A 43 -3.95 -1.06 5.53
CA HIS A 43 -3.68 -2.46 5.83
C HIS A 43 -2.21 -2.75 6.19
N LEU A 44 -1.31 -1.77 6.01
CA LEU A 44 0.08 -1.89 6.45
C LEU A 44 0.17 -1.79 7.98
N LYS A 45 1.10 -2.55 8.55
CA LYS A 45 1.41 -2.61 9.98
C LYS A 45 2.92 -2.58 10.20
N ASP A 46 3.34 -2.33 11.43
CA ASP A 46 4.73 -2.39 11.88
C ASP A 46 5.72 -1.71 10.91
N VAL A 47 6.67 -2.47 10.35
CA VAL A 47 7.74 -1.97 9.48
C VAL A 47 7.17 -1.36 8.21
N ALA A 48 6.13 -1.96 7.63
CA ALA A 48 5.49 -1.45 6.43
C ALA A 48 4.73 -0.15 6.68
N GLN A 49 4.10 0.01 7.84
CA GLN A 49 3.44 1.28 8.20
C GLN A 49 4.49 2.40 8.35
N VAL A 50 5.56 2.15 9.11
CA VAL A 50 6.64 3.13 9.34
C VAL A 50 7.32 3.51 8.03
N TRP A 51 7.54 2.54 7.13
CA TRP A 51 8.06 2.81 5.79
C TRP A 51 7.13 3.74 5.00
N HIS A 52 5.83 3.46 4.97
CA HIS A 52 4.88 4.25 4.18
C HIS A 52 4.76 5.69 4.69
N GLU A 53 4.81 5.90 6.01
CA GLU A 53 4.81 7.24 6.61
C GLU A 53 6.05 8.03 6.17
N LYS A 54 7.25 7.46 6.30
CA LYS A 54 8.50 8.10 5.86
C LYS A 54 8.53 8.35 4.35
N TRP A 55 8.13 7.35 3.55
CA TRP A 55 8.08 7.47 2.10
C TRP A 55 7.16 8.61 1.66
N LYS A 56 6.04 8.85 2.34
CA LYS A 56 5.17 10.00 2.07
C LYS A 56 5.81 11.33 2.46
N GLU A 57 6.48 11.40 3.61
CA GLU A 57 7.16 12.63 4.08
C GLU A 57 8.31 13.05 3.16
N GLU A 58 9.05 12.07 2.63
CA GLU A 58 10.17 12.30 1.72
C GLU A 58 9.73 12.72 0.32
N ARG A 59 8.46 12.50 -0.05
CA ARG A 59 7.93 13.00 -1.33
C ARG A 59 7.82 14.51 -1.29
N SER A 60 8.48 15.16 -2.25
CA SER A 60 8.41 16.61 -2.46
C SER A 60 6.96 17.10 -2.51
N ILE A 61 6.70 18.31 -2.01
CA ILE A 61 5.40 19.01 -2.12
C ILE A 61 4.95 19.13 -3.59
N ARG A 62 5.88 19.09 -4.56
CA ARG A 62 5.59 19.12 -6.00
C ARG A 62 5.41 17.73 -6.62
N ALA A 63 5.53 16.67 -5.84
CA ALA A 63 5.37 15.31 -6.33
C ALA A 63 3.91 15.08 -6.75
N VAL A 64 3.73 14.26 -7.79
CA VAL A 64 2.40 13.78 -8.19
C VAL A 64 1.72 13.17 -6.95
N PRO A 65 0.41 13.43 -6.72
CA PRO A 65 -0.33 12.76 -5.67
C PRO A 65 -0.15 11.24 -5.73
N VAL A 66 -0.12 10.59 -4.57
CA VAL A 66 0.00 9.13 -4.52
C VAL A 66 -1.32 8.52 -4.98
N ASP A 67 -1.35 8.07 -6.23
CA ASP A 67 -2.39 7.18 -6.73
C ASP A 67 -1.99 5.71 -6.54
N TRP A 68 -2.91 4.82 -6.90
CA TRP A 68 -2.71 3.38 -6.84
C TRP A 68 -1.44 2.90 -7.55
N GLY A 69 -1.14 3.45 -8.73
CA GLY A 69 0.01 3.02 -9.53
C GLY A 69 1.32 3.38 -8.84
N VAL A 70 1.42 4.62 -8.36
CA VAL A 70 2.58 5.11 -7.61
C VAL A 70 2.80 4.31 -6.33
N PHE A 71 1.72 4.09 -5.56
CA PHE A 71 1.79 3.29 -4.33
C PHE A 71 2.24 1.85 -4.62
N LYS A 72 1.60 1.17 -5.57
CA LYS A 72 1.92 -0.22 -5.92
C LYS A 72 3.38 -0.38 -6.34
N MET A 73 3.89 0.52 -7.18
CA MET A 73 5.29 0.47 -7.62
C MET A 73 6.26 0.66 -6.44
N ALA A 74 6.03 1.66 -5.60
CA ALA A 74 6.91 1.92 -4.46
C ALA A 74 6.86 0.80 -3.42
N PHE A 75 5.68 0.21 -3.19
CA PHE A 75 5.50 -0.90 -2.26
C PHE A 75 6.28 -2.15 -2.73
N LEU A 76 6.14 -2.54 -4.01
CA LEU A 76 6.80 -3.72 -4.58
C LEU A 76 8.31 -3.53 -4.81
N ASP A 77 8.79 -2.28 -4.93
CA ASP A 77 10.22 -1.99 -4.97
C ASP A 77 10.85 -2.16 -3.58
N ARG A 78 10.09 -1.86 -2.52
CA ARG A 78 10.56 -1.96 -1.13
C ARG A 78 10.49 -3.37 -0.56
N PHE A 79 9.38 -4.06 -0.77
CA PHE A 79 9.03 -5.34 -0.16
C PHE A 79 8.87 -6.40 -1.23
#